data_AF-A0A8S3JM47-F1
#
_entry.id   AF-A0A8S3JM47-F1
#
_cell.length_a   1.000
_cell.length_b   1.000
_cell.length_c   1.000
_cell.angle_alpha   90.00
_cell.angle_beta   90.00
_cell.angle_gamma   90.00
#
_symmetry.space_group_name_H-M   'P 1'
#
loop_
_entity.id
_entity.type
_entity.pdbx_description
1 polymer ?
#
loop_
_entity_poly.entity_id
_entity_poly.type
_entity_poly.pdbx_seq_one_letter_code
_entity_poly.pdbx_strand_id
1 'polypeptide(L)'
;ELDDSSSQYRQSECDLQYKDYNRYSNISARGPWDSTAVRLRAVGSNPRDHDYINANEIKGLHGEKQYIACQGPLQETCEDFWDMIIQYGVKKIVMLTRIEEQNPHNPAQKL
;
A
#
# COMPACT_ATOMS: atom_id res chain seq x y z
N GLU A 1 -4.77 -8.03 29.46
CA GLU A 1 -5.43 -8.82 28.41
C GLU A 1 -4.88 -8.33 27.09
N LEU A 2 -4.16 -9.20 26.37
CA LEU A 2 -3.62 -8.88 25.06
C LEU A 2 -4.79 -8.89 24.07
N ASP A 3 -5.03 -7.74 23.45
CA ASP A 3 -6.01 -7.56 22.39
C ASP A 3 -5.69 -8.53 21.23
N ASP A 4 -6.50 -9.59 21.12
CA ASP A 4 -6.47 -10.55 20.01
C ASP A 4 -7.07 -9.90 18.75
N SER A 5 -6.39 -8.89 18.24
CA SER A 5 -6.69 -8.26 16.94
C SER A 5 -6.41 -9.19 15.76
N SER A 6 -5.82 -10.37 16.02
CA SER A 6 -5.50 -11.39 15.01
C SER A 6 -6.73 -12.03 14.38
N SER A 7 -7.87 -12.04 15.08
CA SER A 7 -9.10 -12.71 14.65
C SER A 7 -9.94 -11.93 13.62
N GLN A 8 -9.52 -10.72 13.23
CA GLN A 8 -10.20 -9.93 12.18
C GLN A 8 -9.61 -10.07 10.77
N TYR A 9 -8.42 -10.65 10.60
CA TYR A 9 -7.81 -10.86 9.29
C TYR A 9 -8.36 -12.11 8.60
N ARG A 10 -9.65 -12.11 8.22
CA ARG A 10 -10.10 -13.03 7.16
C ARG A 10 -9.69 -12.41 5.83
N GLN A 11 -8.71 -13.04 5.18
CA GLN A 11 -8.32 -12.76 3.80
C GLN A 11 -9.60 -12.65 2.94
N SER A 12 -9.95 -11.44 2.53
CA SER A 12 -11.14 -11.21 1.74
C SER A 12 -10.88 -11.65 0.30
N GLU A 13 -11.91 -11.99 -0.47
CA GLU A 13 -11.76 -12.30 -1.90
C GLU A 13 -11.05 -11.16 -2.67
N CYS A 14 -11.23 -9.92 -2.18
CA CYS A 14 -10.57 -8.73 -2.70
C CYS A 14 -9.04 -8.77 -2.53
N ASP A 15 -8.55 -9.35 -1.42
CA ASP A 15 -7.10 -9.47 -1.17
C ASP A 15 -6.45 -10.51 -2.09
N LEU A 16 -7.23 -11.50 -2.57
CA LEU A 16 -6.73 -12.51 -3.49
C LEU A 16 -6.52 -11.97 -4.90
N GLN A 17 -7.36 -11.01 -5.34
CA GLN A 17 -7.21 -10.37 -6.66
C GLN A 17 -5.90 -9.58 -6.75
N TYR A 18 -5.49 -8.93 -5.67
CA TYR A 18 -4.33 -8.03 -5.65
C TYR A 18 -3.14 -8.57 -4.87
N LYS A 19 -3.07 -9.90 -4.67
CA LYS A 19 -2.00 -10.54 -3.89
C LYS A 19 -0.59 -10.17 -4.40
N ASP A 20 -0.43 -10.06 -5.73
CA ASP A 20 0.85 -9.79 -6.38
C ASP A 20 1.21 -8.29 -6.35
N TYR A 21 0.26 -7.44 -5.95
CA TYR A 21 0.46 -6.00 -5.74
C TYR A 21 0.74 -5.66 -4.27
N ASN A 22 0.70 -6.66 -3.38
CA ASN A 22 0.95 -6.52 -1.95
C ASN A 22 2.29 -7.17 -1.59
N ARG A 23 3.19 -6.39 -0.98
CA ARG A 23 4.48 -6.93 -0.50
C ARG A 23 4.30 -8.00 0.56
N TYR A 24 3.29 -7.83 1.41
CA TYR A 24 2.92 -8.78 2.45
C TYR A 24 1.45 -9.15 2.29
N SER A 25 1.17 -10.44 2.11
CA SER A 25 -0.20 -10.93 1.86
C SER A 25 -1.17 -10.63 3.00
N ASN A 26 -0.66 -10.48 4.23
CA ASN A 26 -1.46 -10.15 5.40
C ASN A 26 -1.62 -8.63 5.64
N ILE A 27 -1.07 -7.77 4.78
CA ILE A 27 -1.18 -6.31 4.88
C ILE A 27 -1.73 -5.78 3.56
N SER A 28 -3.03 -5.45 3.54
CA SER A 28 -3.75 -4.96 2.37
C SER A 28 -4.42 -3.62 2.70
N ALA A 29 -4.39 -2.69 1.75
CA ALA A 29 -5.12 -1.43 1.85
C ALA A 29 -6.64 -1.59 1.63
N ARG A 30 -7.05 -2.73 1.04
CA ARG A 30 -8.47 -3.10 0.88
C ARG A 30 -8.99 -3.91 2.07
N GLY A 31 -10.31 -4.08 2.10
CA GLY A 31 -11.00 -4.75 3.20
C GLY A 31 -11.46 -3.74 4.26
N PRO A 32 -11.10 -3.90 5.55
CA PRO A 32 -11.60 -3.03 6.63
C PRO A 32 -11.30 -1.53 6.43
N TRP A 33 -10.23 -1.21 5.69
CA TRP A 33 -9.71 0.15 5.51
C TRP A 33 -10.06 0.76 4.13
N ASP A 34 -11.00 0.17 3.40
CA ASP A 34 -11.35 0.61 2.04
C ASP A 34 -11.81 2.09 1.98
N SER A 35 -12.37 2.61 3.09
CA SER A 35 -12.80 4.02 3.20
C SER A 35 -11.65 5.04 3.13
N THR A 36 -10.41 4.61 3.38
CA THR A 36 -9.21 5.46 3.28
C THR A 36 -8.25 4.98 2.20
N ALA A 37 -8.62 3.94 1.44
CA ALA A 37 -7.77 3.40 0.39
C ALA A 37 -7.55 4.43 -0.73
N VAL A 38 -6.30 4.57 -1.14
CA VAL A 38 -5.91 5.37 -2.30
C VAL A 38 -6.38 4.66 -3.57
N ARG A 39 -6.98 5.39 -4.51
CA ARG A 39 -7.46 4.84 -5.77
C ARG A 39 -6.81 5.55 -6.95
N LEU A 40 -6.19 4.76 -7.83
CA LEU A 40 -5.63 5.27 -9.08
C LEU A 40 -6.73 5.46 -10.12
N ARG A 41 -6.61 6.51 -10.92
CA ARG A 41 -7.47 6.70 -12.10
C ARG A 41 -6.95 5.80 -13.21
N ALA A 42 -7.84 5.07 -13.88
CA ALA A 42 -7.48 4.31 -15.07
C ALA A 42 -6.84 5.23 -16.12
N VAL A 43 -5.62 4.91 -16.55
CA VAL A 43 -4.90 5.64 -17.59
C VAL A 43 -5.16 4.96 -18.94
N GLY A 44 -6.35 5.21 -19.50
CA GLY A 44 -6.69 4.80 -20.87
C GLY A 44 -7.21 3.37 -21.01
N SER A 45 -6.81 2.68 -22.08
CA SER A 45 -7.21 1.32 -22.43
C SER A 45 -6.03 0.35 -22.30
N ASN A 46 -5.30 0.44 -21.20
CA ASN A 46 -4.07 -0.31 -20.96
C ASN A 46 -4.42 -1.62 -20.25
N PRO A 47 -3.77 -2.78 -20.53
CA PRO A 47 -4.04 -4.02 -19.83
C PRO A 47 -3.78 -4.00 -18.30
N ARG A 48 -3.24 -2.89 -17.77
CA ARG A 48 -3.07 -2.61 -16.34
C ARG A 48 -4.20 -1.76 -15.73
N ASP A 49 -5.38 -1.73 -16.34
CA ASP A 49 -6.53 -0.97 -15.84
C ASP A 49 -7.06 -1.57 -14.52
N HIS A 50 -6.35 -1.33 -13.42
CA HIS A 50 -6.85 -1.44 -12.05
C HIS A 50 -6.73 -0.09 -11.36
N ASP A 51 -7.59 0.13 -10.35
CA ASP A 51 -7.54 1.32 -9.50
C ASP A 51 -6.75 1.08 -8.20
N TYR A 52 -6.15 -0.10 -8.04
CA TYR A 52 -5.52 -0.53 -6.79
C TYR A 52 -4.06 -0.10 -6.66
N ILE A 53 -3.71 0.40 -5.47
CA ILE A 53 -2.36 0.46 -4.93
C ILE A 53 -2.44 0.21 -3.41
N ASN A 54 -1.46 -0.47 -2.82
CA ASN A 54 -1.42 -0.70 -1.38
C ASN A 54 -0.98 0.57 -0.63
N ALA A 55 -1.93 1.50 -0.49
CA ALA A 55 -1.76 2.76 0.20
C ALA A 55 -3.09 3.26 0.79
N ASN A 56 -3.00 3.96 1.93
CA ASN A 56 -4.14 4.60 2.58
C ASN A 56 -3.83 6.05 2.95
N GLU A 57 -4.85 6.90 2.85
CA GLU A 57 -4.82 8.27 3.33
C GLU A 57 -4.91 8.32 4.86
N ILE A 58 -4.03 9.10 5.48
CA ILE A 58 -3.98 9.32 6.92
C ILE A 58 -4.22 10.80 7.19
N LYS A 59 -5.21 11.08 8.02
CA LYS A 59 -5.48 12.44 8.52
C LYS A 59 -4.43 12.82 9.55
N GLY A 60 -3.83 13.99 9.38
CA GLY A 60 -2.94 14.60 10.34
C GLY A 60 -3.70 15.12 11.56
N LEU A 61 -2.94 15.50 12.58
CA LEU A 61 -3.45 15.88 13.91
C LEU A 61 -4.57 16.93 13.89
N HIS A 62 -4.56 17.84 12.91
CA HIS A 62 -5.53 18.92 12.77
C HIS A 62 -6.40 18.80 11.51
N GLY A 63 -6.46 17.61 10.89
CA GLY A 63 -7.28 17.34 9.71
C GLY A 63 -6.79 17.93 8.38
N GLU A 64 -5.98 19.00 8.40
CA GLU A 64 -5.51 19.66 7.18
C GLU A 64 -4.32 18.99 6.50
N LYS A 65 -3.48 18.27 7.26
CA LYS A 65 -2.32 17.56 6.69
C LYS A 65 -2.74 16.14 6.36
N GLN A 66 -2.83 15.82 5.08
CA GLN A 66 -3.08 14.45 4.63
C GLN A 66 -1.74 13.80 4.29
N TYR A 67 -1.50 12.62 4.86
CA TYR A 67 -0.37 11.77 4.53
C TYR A 67 -0.89 10.59 3.72
N ILE A 68 -0.03 10.03 2.88
CA ILE A 68 -0.28 8.72 2.27
C ILE A 68 0.74 7.77 2.88
N ALA A 69 0.25 6.77 3.61
CA ALA A 69 1.08 5.64 4.00
C ALA A 69 0.93 4.57 2.94
N CYS A 70 2.05 4.09 2.41
CA CYS A 70 2.08 3.07 1.37
C CYS A 70 3.20 2.06 1.65
N GLN A 71 3.08 0.88 1.06
CA GLN A 71 4.21 -0.05 1.02
C GLN A 71 5.38 0.52 0.19
N GLY A 72 6.58 -0.02 0.40
CA GLY A 72 7.67 0.18 -0.56
C GLY A 72 7.29 -0.45 -1.91
N PRO A 73 7.44 0.28 -3.04
CA PRO A 73 6.98 -0.20 -4.36
C PRO A 73 7.67 -1.51 -4.73
N LEU A 74 6.89 -2.44 -5.28
CA LEU A 74 7.38 -3.67 -5.90
C LEU A 74 7.81 -3.37 -7.35
N GLN A 75 8.43 -4.34 -8.01
CA GLN A 75 8.74 -4.23 -9.43
C GLN A 75 7.45 -4.03 -10.25
N GLU A 76 6.39 -4.74 -9.88
CA GLU A 76 5.08 -4.74 -10.52
C GLU A 76 4.30 -3.44 -10.25
N THR A 77 4.51 -2.80 -9.10
CA THR A 77 3.76 -1.61 -8.66
C THR A 77 4.57 -0.31 -8.75
N CYS A 78 5.71 -0.32 -9.43
CA CYS A 78 6.60 0.84 -9.50
C CYS A 78 5.95 1.99 -10.30
N GLU A 79 5.26 1.67 -11.39
CA GLU A 79 4.53 2.66 -12.19
C GLU A 79 3.33 3.22 -11.41
N ASP A 80 2.55 2.36 -10.76
CA ASP A 80 1.41 2.73 -9.90
C ASP A 80 1.83 3.72 -8.80
N PHE A 81 3.01 3.52 -8.20
CA PHE A 81 3.56 4.41 -7.19
C PHE A 81 3.80 5.83 -7.72
N TRP A 82 4.32 5.94 -8.96
CA TRP A 82 4.52 7.24 -9.60
C TRP A 82 3.20 7.87 -10.05
N ASP A 83 2.26 7.07 -10.54
CA ASP A 83 0.91 7.54 -10.87
C ASP A 83 0.20 8.10 -9.63
N MET A 84 0.32 7.43 -8.48
CA MET A 84 -0.18 7.94 -7.19
C MET A 84 0.43 9.30 -6.86
N ILE A 85 1.76 9.45 -6.97
CA ILE A 85 2.46 10.69 -6.65
C ILE A 85 1.96 11.85 -7.53
N ILE A 86 1.81 11.60 -8.83
CA ILE A 86 1.34 12.59 -9.78
C ILE A 86 -0.12 12.95 -9.48
N GLN A 87 -0.99 11.94 -9.36
CA GLN A 87 -2.42 12.10 -9.17
C GLN A 87 -2.77 12.84 -7.89
N TYR A 88 -2.11 12.51 -6.77
CA TYR A 88 -2.35 13.14 -5.47
C TYR A 88 -1.48 14.38 -5.23
N GLY A 89 -0.70 14.81 -6.23
CA GLY A 89 0.11 16.02 -6.17
C GLY A 89 1.18 15.99 -5.07
N VAL A 90 1.68 14.79 -4.73
CA VAL A 90 2.66 14.57 -3.66
C VAL A 90 3.94 15.37 -3.95
N LYS A 91 4.39 16.18 -2.98
CA LYS A 91 5.58 17.04 -3.12
C LYS A 91 6.80 16.52 -2.36
N LYS A 92 6.60 15.59 -1.43
CA LYS A 92 7.65 15.05 -0.56
C LYS A 92 7.39 13.57 -0.35
N ILE A 93 8.44 12.77 -0.53
CA ILE A 93 8.43 11.33 -0.24
C ILE A 93 9.40 11.12 0.92
N VAL A 94 8.96 10.40 1.93
CA VAL A 94 9.79 10.04 3.09
C VAL A 94 9.84 8.52 3.18
N MET A 95 11.01 7.95 2.92
CA MET A 95 11.25 6.51 3.06
C MET A 95 11.87 6.26 4.44
N LEU A 96 11.24 5.40 5.24
CA LEU A 96 11.62 5.13 6.63
C LEU A 96 12.52 3.89 6.79
N THR A 97 12.76 3.17 5.69
CA THR A 97 13.46 1.88 5.66
C THR A 97 14.66 1.92 4.72
N ARG A 98 15.54 0.93 4.85
CA ARG A 98 16.60 0.68 3.86
C ARG A 98 16.03 -0.16 2.71
N ILE A 99 16.68 -0.10 1.54
CA ILE A 99 16.32 -0.95 0.39
C ILE A 99 16.44 -2.44 0.75
N GLU A 100 17.41 -2.80 1.58
CA GLU A 100 17.56 -4.16 2.10
C GLU A 100 17.72 -4.09 3.62
N GLU A 101 16.92 -4.87 4.33
CA GLU A 101 17.04 -5.03 5.77
C GLU A 101 17.77 -6.35 6.05
N GLN A 102 18.93 -6.27 6.72
CA GLN A 102 19.63 -7.47 7.16
C GLN A 102 18.86 -8.07 8.33
N ASN A 103 18.00 -9.04 8.04
CA ASN A 103 17.39 -9.87 9.06
C ASN A 103 18.22 -11.15 9.23
N PRO A 104 18.87 -11.38 10.39
CA PRO A 104 19.67 -12.57 10.65
C PRO A 104 18.88 -13.88 10.49
N HIS A 105 17.54 -13.83 10.62
CA HIS A 105 16.65 -14.97 10.47
C HIS A 105 15.92 -15.01 9.12
N ASN A 106 16.02 -13.95 8.30
CA ASN A 106 15.45 -13.91 6.96
C ASN A 106 16.22 -12.95 6.04
N PRO A 107 17.40 -13.35 5.54
CA PRO A 107 18.30 -12.45 4.81
C PRO A 107 17.79 -11.99 3.42
N ALA A 108 16.59 -12.40 3.01
CA ALA A 108 16.04 -12.14 1.66
C ALA A 108 14.99 -11.02 1.61
N GLN A 109 14.71 -10.31 2.70
CA GLN A 109 13.76 -9.20 2.68
C GLN A 109 14.37 -7.96 2.00
N LYS A 110 14.30 -7.95 0.67
CA LYS A 110 14.56 -6.78 -0.17
C LYS A 110 13.26 -6.03 -0.42
N LEU A 111 13.31 -4.70 -0.35
CA LEU A 111 12.28 -3.83 -0.88
C LEU A 111 12.36 -3.81 -2.40
#